data_AF-A0A521FYM3-F1
#
_entry.id   AF-A0A521FYM3-F1
#
_cell.length_a   1.000
_cell.length_b   1.000
_cell.length_c   1.000
_cell.angle_alpha   90.00
_cell.angle_beta   90.00
_cell.angle_gamma   90.00
#
_symmetry.space_group_name_H-M   'P 1'
#
loop_
_entity.id
_entity.type
_entity.pdbx_description
1 polymer ?
#
loop_
_entity_poly.entity_id
_entity_poly.type
_entity_poly.pdbx_seq_one_letter_code
_entity_poly.pdbx_strand_id
1 'polypeptide(L)' 'MGDWEFLYEMKDRGYSEDEIQDAMSSGAAPWEWDYLAKQERKAEWEKLKSLRDTGAISREEFKKRKAEMFC' A
#
# COMPACT_ATOMS: atom_id res chain seq x y z
N MET A 1 19.47 2.58 8.30
CA MET A 1 19.77 1.90 7.03
C MET A 1 18.47 1.26 6.61
N GLY A 2 17.90 1.54 5.43
CA GLY A 2 16.66 0.87 5.06
C GLY A 2 15.97 1.28 3.76
N ASP A 3 16.13 2.52 3.29
CA ASP A 3 15.29 3.00 2.17
C ASP A 3 15.68 2.47 0.78
N TRP A 4 16.76 1.69 0.68
CA TRP A 4 17.34 1.24 -0.60
C TRP A 4 17.87 -0.20 -0.56
N GLU A 5 17.62 -0.96 0.51
CA GLU A 5 18.12 -2.34 0.65
C GLU A 5 17.53 -3.26 -0.43
N PHE A 6 16.26 -3.01 -0.80
CA PHE A 6 15.57 -3.74 -1.85
C PHE A 6 16.26 -3.60 -3.22
N LEU A 7 16.98 -2.52 -3.49
CA LEU A 7 17.70 -2.33 -4.77
C LEU A 7 18.87 -3.28 -4.90
N TYR A 8 19.58 -3.55 -3.80
CA TYR A 8 20.63 -4.56 -3.76
C TYR A 8 20.04 -5.96 -3.96
N GLU A 9 18.87 -6.22 -3.36
CA GLU A 9 18.15 -7.48 -3.54
C GLU A 9 17.62 -7.63 -4.98
N MET A 10 17.18 -6.55 -5.63
CA MET A 10 16.79 -6.53 -7.05
C MET A 10 17.98 -6.88 -7.94
N LYS A 11 19.15 -6.28 -7.65
CA LYS A 11 20.38 -6.59 -8.37
C LYS A 11 20.82 -8.05 -8.18
N ASP A 12 20.71 -8.59 -6.98
CA ASP A 12 21.05 -9.98 -6.66
C ASP A 12 20.09 -10.99 -7.33
N ARG A 13 18.80 -10.65 -7.39
CA ARG A 13 17.77 -11.43 -8.10
C ARG A 13 17.88 -11.35 -9.63
N GLY A 14 18.74 -10.47 -10.16
CA GLY A 14 19.01 -10.33 -11.59
C GLY A 14 18.01 -9.45 -12.35
N TYR A 15 17.36 -8.49 -11.67
CA TYR A 15 16.53 -7.49 -12.33
C TYR A 15 17.37 -6.56 -13.21
N SER A 16 16.74 -6.03 -14.26
CA SER A 16 17.40 -5.13 -15.22
C SER A 16 17.70 -3.77 -14.59
N GLU A 17 18.70 -3.05 -15.10
CA GLU A 17 19.05 -1.71 -14.62
C GLU A 17 17.86 -0.74 -14.73
N ASP A 18 17.06 -0.84 -15.80
CA ASP A 18 15.83 -0.05 -15.95
C ASP A 18 14.81 -0.32 -14.83
N GLU A 19 14.63 -1.57 -14.42
CA GLU A 19 13.69 -1.95 -13.35
C GLU A 19 14.18 -1.47 -11.99
N ILE A 20 15.50 -1.56 -11.75
CA ILE A 20 16.14 -1.04 -10.54
C ILE A 20 16.02 0.49 -10.50
N GLN A 21 16.17 1.16 -11.64
CA GLN A 21 16.06 2.61 -11.72
C GLN A 21 14.62 3.09 -11.52
N ASP A 22 13.62 2.35 -12.01
CA ASP A 22 12.21 2.63 -11.74
C ASP A 22 11.88 2.42 -10.25
N ALA A 23 12.43 1.37 -9.64
CA ALA A 23 12.31 1.12 -8.20
C ALA A 23 13.06 2.17 -7.36
N MET A 24 14.20 2.69 -7.85
CA MET A 24 14.89 3.86 -7.29
C MET A 24 14.01 5.12 -7.34
N SER A 25 13.32 5.35 -8.45
CA SER A 25 12.48 6.54 -8.62
C SER A 25 11.17 6.47 -7.83
N SER A 26 10.58 5.28 -7.71
CA SER A 26 9.33 5.05 -6.99
C SER A 26 9.54 4.83 -5.48
N GLY A 27 10.76 4.43 -5.07
CA GLY A 27 11.11 4.19 -3.68
C GLY A 27 10.56 2.87 -3.12
N ALA A 28 10.13 1.94 -3.98
CA ALA A 28 9.60 0.64 -3.58
C ALA A 28 9.97 -0.46 -4.57
N ALA A 29 10.26 -1.65 -4.07
CA ALA A 29 10.55 -2.79 -4.94
C ALA A 29 9.30 -3.31 -5.66
N PRO A 30 9.42 -3.91 -6.86
CA PRO A 30 8.32 -4.54 -7.60
C PRO A 30 7.47 -5.53 -6.77
N TRP A 31 8.07 -6.25 -5.83
CA TRP A 31 7.35 -7.18 -4.95
C TRP A 31 6.77 -6.53 -3.69
N GLU A 32 7.21 -5.32 -3.35
CA GLU A 32 6.66 -4.55 -2.23
C GLU A 32 5.34 -3.89 -2.61
N TRP A 33 5.04 -3.67 -3.89
CA TRP A 33 3.77 -3.10 -4.33
C TRP A 33 2.56 -3.89 -3.83
N ASP A 34 2.61 -5.22 -3.81
CA ASP A 34 1.56 -6.06 -3.23
C ASP A 34 1.39 -5.85 -1.72
N TYR A 35 2.51 -5.63 -1.02
CA TYR A 35 2.51 -5.36 0.41
C TYR A 35 2.02 -3.94 0.71
N LEU A 36 2.46 -2.95 -0.07
CA LEU A 36 2.02 -1.55 -0.01
C LEU A 36 0.53 -1.44 -0.30
N ALA A 37 0.02 -2.08 -1.36
CA ALA A 37 -1.40 -2.11 -1.68
C ALA A 37 -2.26 -2.74 -0.55
N LYS A 38 -1.72 -3.74 0.16
CA LYS A 38 -2.37 -4.29 1.37
C LYS A 38 -2.33 -3.32 2.55
N GLN A 39 -1.21 -2.62 2.75
CA GLN A 39 -1.07 -1.61 3.80
C GLN A 39 -1.98 -0.41 3.56
N GLU A 40 -2.09 0.08 2.34
CA GLU A 40 -2.98 1.18 1.96
C GLU A 40 -4.43 0.81 2.24
N ARG A 41 -4.92 -0.34 1.75
CA ARG A 41 -6.28 -0.81 2.07
C ARG A 41 -6.52 -0.94 3.57
N LYS A 42 -5.52 -1.40 4.33
CA LYS A 42 -5.61 -1.47 5.79
C LYS A 42 -5.70 -0.08 6.42
N ALA A 43 -4.90 0.88 5.96
CA ALA A 43 -4.91 2.26 6.44
C ALA A 43 -6.26 2.95 6.15
N GLU A 44 -6.80 2.78 4.95
CA GLU A 44 -8.12 3.32 4.61
C GLU A 44 -9.22 2.66 5.46
N TRP A 45 -9.15 1.35 5.70
CA TRP A 45 -10.08 0.65 6.59
C TRP A 45 -10.01 1.15 8.04
N GLU A 46 -8.81 1.37 8.59
CA GLU A 46 -8.64 1.95 9.92
C GLU A 46 -9.22 3.38 9.97
N LYS A 47 -8.99 4.19 8.94
CA LYS A 47 -9.57 5.54 8.84
C LYS A 47 -11.09 5.50 8.82
N LEU A 48 -11.69 4.58 8.07
CA LEU A 48 -13.15 4.38 8.06
C LEU A 48 -13.70 3.95 9.41
N LYS A 49 -13.01 3.04 10.11
CA LYS A 49 -13.40 2.64 11.47
C LYS A 49 -13.32 3.81 12.43
N SER A 50 -12.25 4.59 12.39
CA SER A 50 -12.12 5.79 13.21
C SER A 50 -13.24 6.80 12.95
N LEU A 51 -13.61 7.04 11.69
CA LEU A 51 -14.74 7.92 11.35
C LEU A 51 -16.08 7.41 11.89
N ARG A 52 -16.29 6.09 11.90
CA ARG A 52 -17.47 5.48 12.52
C ARG A 52 -17.44 5.69 14.03
N ASP A 53 -16.30 5.47 14.66
CA ASP A 53 -16.13 5.54 16.11
C ASP A 53 -16.24 6.97 16.64
N THR A 54 -15.85 7.98 15.84
CA THR A 54 -16.09 9.40 16.13
C THR A 54 -17.52 9.85 15.83
N GLY A 55 -18.36 8.98 15.25
CA GLY A 55 -19.74 9.30 14.85
C GLY A 55 -19.84 10.22 13.63
N ALA A 56 -18.74 10.43 12.90
CA ALA A 56 -18.68 11.30 11.73
C ALA A 56 -19.39 10.70 10.50
N ILE A 57 -19.57 9.38 10.45
CA ILE A 57 -20.27 8.67 9.36
C ILE A 57 -21.41 7.80 9.89
N SER A 58 -22.51 7.75 9.13
CA SER A 58 -23.62 6.85 9.42
C SER A 58 -23.25 5.39 9.13
N ARG A 59 -23.94 4.44 9.77
CA ARG A 59 -23.80 3.00 9.53
C ARG A 59 -24.05 2.63 8.06
N GLU A 60 -24.91 3.38 7.35
CA GLU A 60 -25.17 3.19 5.93
C GLU A 60 -23.99 3.61 5.06
N GLU A 61 -23.38 4.77 5.34
CA GLU A 61 -22.15 5.22 4.65
C GLU A 61 -20.98 4.28 4.90
N PHE A 62 -20.84 3.74 6.12
CA PHE A 62 -19.82 2.75 6.42
C PHE A 62 -20.01 1.47 5.61
N LYS A 63 -21.26 0.99 5.47
CA LYS A 63 -21.58 -0.19 4.64
C LYS A 63 -21.27 0.06 3.15
N LYS A 64 -21.61 1.25 2.63
CA LYS A 64 -21.34 1.62 1.25
C LYS A 64 -19.84 1.64 0.96
N ARG A 65 -19.06 2.37 1.76
CA ARG A 65 -17.59 2.46 1.62
C ARG A 65 -16.89 1.12 1.82
N LYS A 66 -17.40 0.27 2.72
CA LYS A 66 -16.93 -1.11 2.85
C LYS A 66 -17.21 -1.91 1.57
N ALA A 67 -18.39 -1.79 0.97
CA ALA A 67 -18.67 -2.46 -0.30
C ALA A 67 -17.71 -1.97 -1.39
N GLU A 68 -17.46 -0.67 -1.50
CA GLU A 68 -16.52 -0.12 -2.48
C GLU A 68 -15.06 -0.60 -2.31
N MET A 69 -14.60 -0.90 -1.08
CA MET A 69 -13.24 -1.41 -0.83
C MET A 69 -13.05 -2.91 -1.05
N PHE A 70 -14.14 -3.69 -0.97
CA PHE A 70 -14.09 -5.15 -0.95
C PHE A 70 -14.94 -5.82 -2.05
N CYS A 71 -15.47 -5.04 -2.99
CA CYS A 71 -16.25 -5.51 -4.15
C CYS A 71 -15.40 -5.45 -5.42
#